data_AF-A0AAW7K9Y8-F1
#
_entry.id   AF-A0AAW7K9Y8-F1
#
_cell.length_a   1.000
_cell.length_b   1.000
_cell.length_c   1.000
_cell.angle_alpha   90.00
_cell.angle_beta   90.00
_cell.angle_gamma   90.00
#
_symmetry.space_group_name_H-M   'P 1'
#
loop_
_entity.id
_entity.type
_entity.pdbx_description
1 polymer ?
#
loop_
_entity_poly.entity_id
_entity_poly.type
_entity_poly.pdbx_seq_one_letter_code
_entity_poly.pdbx_strand_id
1 'polypeptide(L)'
;MIPVINQTAVFIRPASLSSSSVNPNDFAPPAGEIKSTLDQHIKGKQVLVFSGFSGMGYDDVKAFKTSLESTLREASLNHGNHNVVVVAGATSVGIGEVYSLAKKFEIKTLGIVSEKAKGGGEIASGCDDVVYVPDKQGSWQVLYDIDKAKGLTGSYMTYVASKASPASGGEFFAFGGGDVTVSELKEAKKLGITTRVYPDFQPNQDKVKERQGNKPGSDMTPVKTYLTQTLE
;
A
#
# COMPACT_ATOMS: atom_id res chain seq x y z
N MET A 1 20.36 2.24 21.04
CA MET A 1 19.07 2.11 21.76
C MET A 1 18.01 1.90 20.68
N ILE A 2 17.42 0.70 20.59
CA ILE A 2 16.40 0.41 19.59
C ILE A 2 15.11 1.08 20.08
N PRO A 3 14.51 2.03 19.34
CA PRO A 3 13.22 2.58 19.75
C PRO A 3 12.19 1.45 19.74
N VAL A 4 11.59 1.18 20.90
CA VAL A 4 10.48 0.26 21.02
C VAL A 4 9.29 0.89 20.30
N ILE A 5 8.92 0.34 19.15
CA ILE A 5 7.70 0.72 18.44
C ILE A 5 6.54 0.21 19.29
N ASN A 6 5.80 1.14 19.92
CA ASN A 6 4.67 0.81 20.79
C ASN A 6 3.36 0.54 20.00
N GLN A 7 3.48 0.18 18.72
CA GLN A 7 2.37 -0.12 17.80
C GLN A 7 2.36 -1.62 17.54
N THR A 8 1.30 -2.31 17.95
CA THR A 8 1.14 -3.75 17.73
C THR A 8 0.72 -4.00 16.29
N ALA A 9 1.58 -4.66 15.52
CA ALA A 9 1.22 -5.11 14.18
C ALA A 9 0.26 -6.31 14.27
N VAL A 10 -0.86 -6.25 13.54
CA VAL A 10 -1.70 -7.41 13.25
C VAL A 10 -1.12 -8.10 12.02
N PHE A 11 -0.68 -9.35 12.21
CA PHE A 11 -0.15 -10.18 11.13
C PHE A 11 -1.28 -10.98 10.49
N ILE A 12 -1.55 -10.71 9.21
CA ILE A 12 -2.44 -11.53 8.40
C ILE A 12 -1.55 -12.41 7.53
N ARG A 13 -1.39 -13.66 7.97
CA ARG A 13 -0.72 -14.70 7.18
C ARG A 13 -1.74 -15.45 6.34
N PRO A 14 -1.37 -15.93 5.14
CA PRO A 14 -2.20 -16.88 4.43
C PRO A 14 -2.47 -18.09 5.35
N ALA A 15 -3.73 -18.52 5.42
CA ALA A 15 -4.06 -19.79 6.05
C ALA A 15 -3.24 -20.90 5.36
N SER A 16 -2.76 -21.90 6.11
CA SER A 16 -2.12 -23.07 5.51
C SER A 16 -3.00 -23.59 4.38
N LEU A 17 -2.46 -23.60 3.16
CA LEU A 17 -3.13 -23.91 1.89
C LEU A 17 -4.30 -24.89 2.06
N SER A 18 -5.52 -24.37 2.26
CA SER A 18 -6.73 -25.13 2.02
C SER A 18 -7.03 -25.01 0.53
N SER A 19 -7.57 -26.09 -0.04
CA SER A 19 -7.62 -26.44 -1.48
C SER A 19 -8.43 -25.50 -2.40
N SER A 20 -8.81 -24.31 -1.94
CA SER A 20 -9.35 -23.22 -2.76
C SER A 20 -8.26 -22.19 -3.07
N SER A 21 -7.15 -22.65 -3.65
CA SER A 21 -6.05 -21.77 -4.07
C SER A 21 -6.52 -20.89 -5.23
N VAL A 22 -6.82 -19.63 -4.95
CA VAL A 22 -6.95 -18.60 -5.99
C VAL A 22 -5.64 -18.57 -6.76
N ASN A 23 -5.65 -18.87 -8.06
CA ASN A 23 -4.45 -18.77 -8.88
C ASN A 23 -4.14 -17.28 -9.07
N PRO A 24 -2.97 -16.76 -8.64
CA PRO A 24 -2.64 -15.34 -8.81
C PRO A 24 -2.63 -14.87 -10.27
N ASN A 25 -2.54 -15.80 -11.23
CA ASN A 25 -2.67 -15.47 -12.65
C ASN A 25 -4.10 -15.14 -13.08
N ASP A 26 -5.11 -15.64 -12.36
CA ASP A 26 -6.53 -15.31 -12.63
C ASP A 26 -6.87 -13.87 -12.22
N PHE A 27 -5.99 -13.24 -11.43
CA PHE A 27 -6.10 -11.87 -10.97
C PHE A 27 -5.09 -10.95 -11.67
N ALA A 28 -4.39 -11.40 -12.71
CA ALA A 28 -3.44 -10.54 -13.42
C ALA A 28 -4.18 -9.43 -14.22
N PRO A 29 -3.62 -8.22 -14.30
CA PRO A 29 -4.12 -7.18 -15.18
C PRO A 29 -4.00 -7.62 -16.65
N PRO A 30 -4.83 -7.05 -17.54
CA PRO A 30 -4.69 -7.28 -18.97
C PRO A 30 -3.29 -6.88 -19.45
N ALA A 31 -2.81 -7.55 -20.49
CA ALA A 31 -1.58 -7.15 -21.17
C ALA A 31 -1.71 -5.70 -21.67
N GLY A 32 -0.67 -4.90 -21.45
CA GLY A 32 -0.65 -3.48 -21.80
C GLY A 32 0.51 -2.76 -21.13
N GLU A 33 0.67 -1.48 -21.47
CA GLU A 33 1.81 -0.66 -21.06
C GLU A 33 1.98 -0.61 -19.53
N ILE A 34 0.89 -0.35 -18.78
CA ILE A 34 0.93 -0.30 -17.31
C ILE A 34 1.50 -1.60 -16.74
N LYS A 35 0.96 -2.75 -17.17
CA LYS A 35 1.42 -4.06 -16.70
C LYS A 35 2.89 -4.29 -17.05
N SER A 36 3.28 -4.03 -18.30
CA SER A 36 4.67 -4.23 -18.76
C SER A 36 5.66 -3.37 -17.98
N THR A 37 5.32 -2.10 -17.73
CA THR A 37 6.14 -1.19 -16.93
C THR A 37 6.27 -1.67 -15.49
N LEU A 38 5.16 -2.06 -14.85
CA LEU A 38 5.19 -2.60 -13.49
C LEU A 38 6.03 -3.88 -13.40
N ASP A 39 5.84 -4.82 -14.33
CA ASP A 39 6.60 -6.08 -14.39
C ASP A 39 8.10 -5.82 -14.52
N GLN A 40 8.50 -4.81 -15.31
CA GLN A 40 9.91 -4.42 -15.46
C GLN A 40 10.51 -3.91 -14.14
N HIS A 41 9.79 -3.08 -13.40
CA HIS A 41 10.29 -2.53 -12.13
C HIS A 41 10.44 -3.58 -11.03
N ILE A 42 9.56 -4.58 -10.99
CA ILE A 42 9.52 -5.56 -9.89
C ILE A 42 10.24 -6.88 -10.21
N LYS A 43 10.70 -7.09 -11.45
CA LYS A 43 11.33 -8.34 -11.88
C LYS A 43 12.51 -8.73 -10.98
N GLY A 44 12.36 -9.86 -10.28
CA GLY A 44 13.40 -10.40 -9.39
C GLY A 44 13.64 -9.57 -8.13
N LYS A 45 12.70 -8.70 -7.75
CA LYS A 45 12.79 -7.85 -6.55
C LYS A 45 11.86 -8.34 -5.45
N GLN A 46 12.23 -8.02 -4.21
CA GLN A 46 11.33 -7.98 -3.07
C GLN A 46 10.46 -6.74 -3.19
N VAL A 47 9.14 -6.90 -3.21
CA VAL A 47 8.20 -5.78 -3.32
C VAL A 47 7.57 -5.51 -1.96
N LEU A 48 7.71 -4.28 -1.48
CA LEU A 48 7.07 -3.79 -0.26
C LEU A 48 6.03 -2.75 -0.64
N VAL A 49 4.76 -3.08 -0.48
CA VAL A 49 3.65 -2.18 -0.77
C VAL A 49 3.22 -1.47 0.51
N PHE A 50 3.20 -0.15 0.50
CA PHE A 50 2.80 0.69 1.63
C PHE A 50 1.49 1.41 1.30
N SER A 51 0.48 1.17 2.13
CA SER A 51 -0.83 1.82 2.08
C SER A 51 -1.17 2.43 3.44
N GLY A 52 -2.01 3.47 3.46
CA GLY A 52 -2.31 4.21 4.67
C GLY A 52 -2.96 5.57 4.40
N PHE A 53 -2.90 6.46 5.38
CA PHE A 53 -3.40 7.82 5.21
C PHE A 53 -2.48 8.60 4.26
N SER A 54 -3.01 9.02 3.11
CA SER A 54 -2.33 9.95 2.18
C SER A 54 -2.62 11.40 2.60
N GLY A 55 -3.57 12.07 1.93
CA GLY A 55 -3.88 13.49 2.19
C GLY A 55 -4.27 13.85 3.63
N MET A 56 -4.77 12.89 4.42
CA MET A 56 -5.08 13.09 5.85
C MET A 56 -3.82 13.19 6.73
N GLY A 57 -2.66 12.71 6.29
CA GLY A 57 -1.45 12.63 7.10
C GLY A 57 -1.63 11.78 8.38
N TYR A 58 -0.72 11.94 9.32
CA TYR A 58 -0.69 11.21 10.58
C TYR A 58 -0.61 12.17 11.76
N ASP A 59 -1.22 11.80 12.88
CA ASP A 59 -1.17 12.59 14.11
C ASP A 59 0.21 12.50 14.78
N ASP A 60 0.66 11.28 15.08
CA ASP A 60 2.02 11.02 15.56
C ASP A 60 2.97 10.73 14.39
N VAL A 61 3.46 11.80 13.77
CA VAL A 61 4.40 11.74 12.65
C VAL A 61 5.72 11.06 13.04
N LYS A 62 6.17 11.20 14.30
CA LYS A 62 7.45 10.64 14.75
C LYS A 62 7.36 9.12 14.87
N ALA A 63 6.33 8.60 15.53
CA ALA A 63 6.09 7.17 15.63
C ALA A 63 5.89 6.56 14.24
N PHE A 64 5.12 7.22 13.38
CA PHE A 64 4.90 6.78 12.00
C PHE A 64 6.20 6.65 11.20
N LYS A 65 7.04 7.70 11.17
CA LYS A 65 8.33 7.66 10.47
C LYS A 65 9.28 6.62 11.07
N THR A 66 9.26 6.44 12.39
CA THR A 66 10.07 5.41 13.07
C THR A 66 9.66 4.01 12.63
N SER A 67 8.36 3.74 12.53
CA SER A 67 7.85 2.45 12.06
C SER A 67 8.22 2.19 10.60
N LEU A 68 8.07 3.19 9.72
CA LEU A 68 8.52 3.07 8.32
C LEU A 68 10.02 2.78 8.22
N GLU A 69 10.85 3.52 8.96
CA GLU A 69 12.31 3.31 8.94
C GLU A 69 12.67 1.90 9.43
N SER A 70 12.02 1.41 10.48
CA SER A 70 12.24 0.05 10.98
C SER A 70 11.87 -1.00 9.95
N THR A 71 10.72 -0.85 9.26
CA THR A 71 10.29 -1.76 8.19
C THR A 71 11.29 -1.76 7.03
N LEU A 72 11.73 -0.59 6.59
CA LEU A 72 12.72 -0.48 5.51
C LEU A 72 14.06 -1.10 5.91
N ARG A 73 14.53 -0.85 7.14
CA ARG A 73 15.76 -1.43 7.69
C ARG A 73 15.68 -2.96 7.75
N GLU A 74 14.56 -3.52 8.20
CA GLU A 74 14.34 -4.97 8.22
C GLU A 74 14.48 -5.57 6.81
N ALA A 75 13.79 -4.98 5.83
CA ALA A 75 13.85 -5.46 4.45
C ALA A 75 15.24 -5.32 3.83
N SER A 76 15.92 -4.20 4.10
CA SER A 76 17.32 -3.98 3.71
C SER A 76 18.25 -5.07 4.24
N LEU A 77 18.11 -5.46 5.51
CA LEU A 77 18.92 -6.52 6.12
C LEU A 77 18.62 -7.90 5.54
N ASN A 78 17.34 -8.18 5.25
CA ASN A 78 16.91 -9.51 4.80
C ASN A 78 17.16 -9.76 3.30
N HIS A 79 17.09 -8.72 2.47
CA HIS A 79 17.09 -8.87 1.01
C HIS A 79 18.22 -8.09 0.31
N GLY A 80 18.82 -7.11 0.99
CA GLY A 80 19.76 -6.16 0.40
C GLY A 80 19.05 -5.02 -0.34
N ASN A 81 19.53 -3.79 -0.13
CA ASN A 81 18.88 -2.55 -0.60
C ASN A 81 18.52 -2.56 -2.09
N HIS A 82 19.44 -3.03 -2.94
CA HIS A 82 19.25 -3.05 -4.40
C HIS A 82 18.28 -4.14 -4.89
N ASN A 83 17.87 -5.07 -4.03
CA ASN A 83 16.90 -6.11 -4.37
C ASN A 83 15.50 -5.79 -3.86
N VAL A 84 15.31 -4.64 -3.21
CA VAL A 84 14.02 -4.19 -2.69
C VAL A 84 13.45 -3.08 -3.59
N VAL A 85 12.13 -3.10 -3.79
CA VAL A 85 11.37 -2.00 -4.37
C VAL A 85 10.25 -1.61 -3.40
N VAL A 86 10.19 -0.32 -3.08
CA VAL A 86 9.12 0.28 -2.27
C VAL A 86 8.04 0.83 -3.20
N VAL A 87 6.80 0.44 -2.96
CA VAL A 87 5.64 0.85 -3.75
C VAL A 87 4.61 1.56 -2.86
N ALA A 88 4.13 2.73 -3.29
CA ALA A 88 3.04 3.47 -2.64
C ALA A 88 2.28 4.35 -3.66
N GLY A 89 1.38 5.21 -3.18
CA GLY A 89 0.51 6.08 -3.99
C GLY A 89 1.16 7.31 -4.63
N ALA A 90 2.49 7.34 -4.83
CA ALA A 90 3.30 8.40 -5.45
C ALA A 90 3.28 9.82 -4.80
N THR A 91 2.26 10.17 -4.02
CA THR A 91 2.11 11.51 -3.41
C THR A 91 3.14 11.77 -2.31
N SER A 92 3.52 13.02 -2.06
CA SER A 92 4.49 13.42 -1.02
C SER A 92 3.96 13.32 0.42
N VAL A 93 2.65 13.42 0.61
CA VAL A 93 2.02 13.53 1.94
C VAL A 93 1.62 12.18 2.52
N GLY A 94 1.69 12.06 3.84
CA GLY A 94 1.18 10.91 4.59
C GLY A 94 2.02 9.67 4.32
N ILE A 95 1.40 8.60 3.80
CA ILE A 95 2.11 7.35 3.45
C ILE A 95 3.26 7.58 2.47
N GLY A 96 3.20 8.66 1.67
CA GLY A 96 4.24 9.14 0.78
C GLY A 96 5.61 9.41 1.42
N GLU A 97 5.64 9.66 2.73
CA GLU A 97 6.88 9.86 3.48
C GLU A 97 7.85 8.67 3.36
N VAL A 98 7.33 7.47 3.08
CA VAL A 98 8.13 6.25 2.84
C VAL A 98 9.16 6.45 1.73
N TYR A 99 8.86 7.28 0.72
CA TYR A 99 9.77 7.51 -0.40
C TYR A 99 11.05 8.21 0.06
N SER A 100 10.93 9.29 0.82
CA SER A 100 12.08 10.02 1.32
C SER A 100 12.96 9.16 2.24
N LEU A 101 12.34 8.28 3.02
CA LEU A 101 13.04 7.33 3.89
C LEU A 101 13.74 6.24 3.07
N ALA A 102 13.06 5.64 2.09
CA ALA A 102 13.62 4.61 1.22
C ALA A 102 14.88 5.09 0.49
N LYS A 103 14.94 6.36 0.07
CA LYS A 103 16.14 6.95 -0.54
C LYS A 103 17.35 6.95 0.40
N LYS A 104 17.17 7.09 1.72
CA LYS A 104 18.27 7.01 2.71
C LYS A 104 18.90 5.62 2.76
N PHE A 105 18.16 4.60 2.36
CA PHE A 105 18.63 3.22 2.26
C PHE A 105 19.01 2.83 0.84
N GLU A 106 19.04 3.77 -0.12
CA GLU A 106 19.33 3.48 -1.53
C GLU A 106 18.38 2.42 -2.15
N ILE A 107 17.15 2.34 -1.62
CA ILE A 107 16.10 1.45 -2.13
C ILE A 107 15.40 2.13 -3.32
N LYS A 108 15.10 1.35 -4.36
CA LYS A 108 14.34 1.82 -5.52
C LYS A 108 12.89 2.08 -5.12
N THR A 109 12.32 3.18 -5.58
CA THR A 109 10.93 3.54 -5.28
C THR A 109 10.07 3.58 -6.54
N LEU A 110 8.82 3.14 -6.41
CA LEU A 110 7.82 3.13 -7.47
C LEU A 110 6.50 3.72 -6.95
N GLY A 111 5.94 4.66 -7.68
CA GLY A 111 4.62 5.22 -7.44
C GLY A 111 3.59 4.59 -8.36
N ILE A 112 2.48 4.12 -7.82
CA ILE A 112 1.30 3.72 -8.61
C ILE A 112 0.17 4.62 -8.13
N VAL A 113 -0.32 5.49 -9.01
CA VAL A 113 -1.29 6.52 -8.61
C VAL A 113 -2.32 6.76 -9.69
N SER A 114 -3.53 7.15 -9.28
CA SER A 114 -4.56 7.63 -10.19
C SER A 114 -4.08 8.83 -11.00
N GLU A 115 -4.47 8.92 -12.27
CA GLU A 115 -4.18 10.06 -13.15
C GLU A 115 -4.70 11.39 -12.57
N LYS A 116 -5.66 11.33 -11.64
CA LYS A 116 -6.14 12.49 -10.86
C LYS A 116 -5.01 13.23 -10.15
N ALA A 117 -3.93 12.54 -9.77
CA ALA A 117 -2.76 13.18 -9.18
C ALA A 117 -2.09 14.19 -10.12
N LYS A 118 -2.23 14.08 -11.44
CA LYS A 118 -1.72 15.08 -12.40
C LYS A 118 -2.38 16.45 -12.24
N GLY A 119 -3.61 16.50 -11.72
CA GLY A 119 -4.41 17.72 -11.57
C GLY A 119 -4.25 18.43 -10.22
N GLY A 120 -3.36 17.97 -9.33
CA GLY A 120 -3.17 18.61 -8.01
C GLY A 120 -2.50 17.79 -6.93
N GLY A 121 -1.99 16.58 -7.23
CA GLY A 121 -1.18 15.81 -6.29
C GLY A 121 0.30 16.19 -6.41
N GLU A 122 0.92 16.60 -5.31
CA GLU A 122 2.38 16.75 -5.27
C GLU A 122 3.01 15.36 -5.27
N ILE A 123 3.73 15.03 -6.35
CA ILE A 123 4.50 13.79 -6.46
C ILE A 123 5.72 13.89 -5.54
N ALA A 124 5.96 12.84 -4.76
CA ALA A 124 7.10 12.79 -3.85
C ALA A 124 8.42 12.85 -4.63
N SER A 125 9.31 13.77 -4.27
CA SER A 125 10.64 13.89 -4.90
C SER A 125 11.52 12.64 -4.72
N GLY A 126 11.23 11.82 -3.71
CA GLY A 126 11.89 10.52 -3.48
C GLY A 126 11.28 9.35 -4.26
N CYS A 127 10.27 9.59 -5.12
CA CYS A 127 9.65 8.57 -5.97
C CYS A 127 10.40 8.53 -7.31
N ASP A 128 11.16 7.46 -7.56
CA ASP A 128 12.06 7.37 -8.72
C ASP A 128 11.28 7.24 -10.03
N ASP A 129 10.19 6.46 -10.03
CA ASP A 129 9.32 6.26 -11.18
C ASP A 129 7.85 6.34 -10.75
N VAL A 130 6.98 6.83 -11.64
CA VAL A 130 5.54 6.97 -11.39
C VAL A 130 4.75 6.36 -12.55
N VAL A 131 3.85 5.44 -12.22
CA VAL A 131 2.88 4.84 -13.12
C VAL A 131 1.50 5.45 -12.82
N TYR A 132 0.97 6.17 -13.80
CA TYR A 132 -0.36 6.76 -13.72
C TYR A 132 -1.42 5.79 -14.25
N VAL A 133 -2.45 5.55 -13.44
CA VAL A 133 -3.57 4.67 -13.79
C VAL A 133 -4.80 5.51 -14.14
N PRO A 134 -5.45 5.27 -15.30
CA PRO A 134 -6.70 5.94 -15.65
C PRO A 134 -7.79 5.73 -14.59
N ASP A 135 -8.47 6.80 -14.19
CA ASP A 135 -9.44 6.81 -13.10
C ASP A 135 -10.57 7.78 -13.44
N LYS A 136 -11.45 7.34 -14.35
CA LYS A 136 -12.54 8.16 -14.89
C LYS A 136 -13.52 8.66 -13.82
N GLN A 137 -13.64 7.93 -12.71
CA GLN A 137 -14.52 8.33 -11.60
C GLN A 137 -13.81 9.25 -10.60
N GLY A 138 -12.50 9.47 -10.73
CA GLY A 138 -11.71 10.27 -9.80
C GLY A 138 -11.73 9.70 -8.38
N SER A 139 -11.77 8.37 -8.26
CA SER A 139 -11.86 7.61 -7.01
C SER A 139 -10.56 7.59 -6.20
N TRP A 140 -9.43 7.97 -6.82
CA TRP A 140 -8.06 7.78 -6.34
C TRP A 140 -7.58 6.33 -6.29
N GLN A 141 -8.40 5.38 -6.72
CA GLN A 141 -8.01 3.97 -6.79
C GLN A 141 -7.19 3.70 -8.05
N VAL A 142 -6.39 2.64 -8.00
CA VAL A 142 -5.52 2.20 -9.11
C VAL A 142 -5.96 0.82 -9.59
N LEU A 143 -7.20 0.76 -10.06
CA LEU A 143 -7.86 -0.49 -10.45
C LEU A 143 -7.65 -0.86 -11.93
N TYR A 144 -7.83 -2.13 -12.22
CA TYR A 144 -8.04 -2.67 -13.57
C TYR A 144 -9.20 -3.65 -13.59
N ASP A 145 -9.82 -3.80 -14.76
CA ASP A 145 -10.84 -4.82 -15.01
C ASP A 145 -10.17 -6.19 -15.20
N ILE A 146 -10.49 -7.16 -14.34
CA ILE A 146 -10.15 -8.58 -14.53
C ILE A 146 -11.17 -9.21 -15.48
N ASP A 147 -12.45 -9.00 -15.19
CA ASP A 147 -13.58 -9.43 -16.02
C ASP A 147 -14.65 -8.33 -15.99
N LYS A 148 -14.64 -7.51 -17.04
CA LYS A 148 -15.55 -6.37 -17.18
C LYS A 148 -17.01 -6.79 -17.24
N ALA A 149 -17.32 -7.96 -17.79
CA ALA A 149 -18.70 -8.45 -17.89
C ALA A 149 -19.25 -8.83 -16.50
N LYS A 150 -18.37 -9.27 -15.59
CA LYS A 150 -18.72 -9.61 -14.20
C LYS A 150 -18.48 -8.48 -13.20
N GLY A 151 -17.96 -7.33 -13.66
CA GLY A 151 -17.55 -6.23 -12.78
C GLY A 151 -16.42 -6.61 -11.82
N LEU A 152 -15.62 -7.62 -12.17
CA LEU A 152 -14.51 -8.06 -11.33
C LEU A 152 -13.29 -7.18 -11.60
N THR A 153 -12.77 -6.54 -10.57
CA THR A 153 -11.61 -5.65 -10.62
C THR A 153 -10.50 -6.15 -9.70
N GLY A 154 -9.27 -5.72 -9.99
CA GLY A 154 -8.10 -5.89 -9.12
C GLY A 154 -7.34 -4.58 -8.97
N SER A 155 -6.53 -4.47 -7.94
CA SER A 155 -5.65 -3.30 -7.70
C SER A 155 -4.24 -3.54 -8.23
N TYR A 156 -3.67 -2.54 -8.90
CA TYR A 156 -2.26 -2.60 -9.29
C TYR A 156 -1.31 -2.69 -8.09
N MET A 157 -1.73 -2.24 -6.90
CA MET A 157 -0.95 -2.35 -5.65
C MET A 157 -0.83 -3.79 -5.17
N THR A 158 -1.93 -4.53 -5.14
CA THR A 158 -1.93 -5.96 -4.78
C THR A 158 -1.32 -6.82 -5.87
N TYR A 159 -1.51 -6.44 -7.15
CA TYR A 159 -0.85 -7.10 -8.27
C TYR A 159 0.68 -7.14 -8.11
N VAL A 160 1.33 -6.00 -7.88
CA VAL A 160 2.80 -5.97 -7.77
C VAL A 160 3.33 -6.75 -6.57
N ALA A 161 2.60 -6.73 -5.44
CA ALA A 161 2.95 -7.58 -4.30
C ALA A 161 2.79 -9.08 -4.62
N SER A 162 1.74 -9.47 -5.37
CA SER A 162 1.52 -10.88 -5.76
C SER A 162 2.57 -11.43 -6.74
N LYS A 163 3.27 -10.55 -7.47
CA LYS A 163 4.27 -10.90 -8.50
C LYS A 163 5.72 -10.74 -8.04
N ALA A 164 5.94 -10.34 -6.80
CA ALA A 164 7.27 -10.31 -6.20
C ALA A 164 7.94 -11.70 -6.26
N SER A 165 9.26 -11.73 -6.09
CA SER A 165 10.09 -12.93 -6.21
C SER A 165 9.43 -14.19 -5.62
N PRO A 166 9.32 -15.31 -6.36
CA PRO A 166 8.75 -16.56 -5.84
C PRO A 166 9.45 -17.10 -4.58
N ALA A 167 10.71 -16.71 -4.36
CA ALA A 167 11.50 -17.16 -3.22
C ALA A 167 11.15 -16.45 -1.90
N SER A 168 10.59 -15.23 -1.97
CA SER A 168 10.34 -14.39 -0.78
C SER A 168 8.94 -13.77 -0.73
N GLY A 169 8.20 -13.78 -1.85
CA GLY A 169 6.89 -13.15 -1.97
C GLY A 169 6.93 -11.62 -1.81
N GLY A 170 5.77 -10.97 -1.96
CA GLY A 170 5.63 -9.55 -1.67
C GLY A 170 5.02 -9.35 -0.30
N GLU A 171 5.25 -8.19 0.29
CA GLU A 171 4.64 -7.80 1.56
C GLU A 171 3.77 -6.56 1.39
N PHE A 172 2.61 -6.57 2.04
CA PHE A 172 1.68 -5.46 2.10
C PHE A 172 1.64 -4.88 3.52
N PHE A 173 1.92 -3.59 3.65
CA PHE A 173 1.91 -2.88 4.92
C PHE A 173 0.81 -1.83 4.92
N ALA A 174 -0.06 -1.85 5.93
CA ALA A 174 -1.08 -0.84 6.14
C ALA A 174 -0.83 -0.08 7.44
N PHE A 175 -0.61 1.24 7.34
CA PHE A 175 -0.41 2.12 8.49
C PHE A 175 -1.67 2.97 8.70
N GLY A 176 -2.64 2.43 9.43
CA GLY A 176 -4.02 2.93 9.39
C GLY A 176 -4.53 2.93 7.94
N GLY A 177 -5.33 3.94 7.57
CA GLY A 177 -5.76 4.15 6.19
C GLY A 177 -7.27 4.30 6.03
N GLY A 178 -7.66 4.80 4.86
CA GLY A 178 -9.07 4.99 4.48
C GLY A 178 -9.64 3.78 3.72
N ASP A 179 -10.78 3.99 3.07
CA ASP A 179 -11.50 2.94 2.34
C ASP A 179 -10.70 2.28 1.22
N VAL A 180 -9.82 3.05 0.55
CA VAL A 180 -8.91 2.51 -0.48
C VAL A 180 -7.98 1.46 0.13
N THR A 181 -7.33 1.79 1.26
CA THR A 181 -6.49 0.83 1.99
C THR A 181 -7.27 -0.40 2.44
N VAL A 182 -8.52 -0.23 2.90
CA VAL A 182 -9.39 -1.37 3.25
C VAL A 182 -9.67 -2.27 2.03
N SER A 183 -9.96 -1.70 0.87
CA SER A 183 -10.20 -2.50 -0.36
C SER A 183 -8.95 -3.31 -0.75
N GLU A 184 -7.77 -2.68 -0.69
CA GLU A 184 -6.51 -3.34 -1.02
C GLU A 184 -6.13 -4.41 0.01
N LEU A 185 -6.39 -4.17 1.30
CA LEU A 185 -6.19 -5.17 2.36
C LEU A 185 -7.07 -6.40 2.15
N LYS A 186 -8.34 -6.22 1.79
CA LYS A 186 -9.26 -7.33 1.50
C LYS A 186 -8.76 -8.15 0.32
N GLU A 187 -8.30 -7.50 -0.74
CA GLU A 187 -7.74 -8.16 -1.91
C GLU A 187 -6.39 -8.85 -1.60
N ALA A 188 -5.50 -8.20 -0.84
CA ALA A 188 -4.22 -8.78 -0.40
C ALA A 188 -4.42 -10.07 0.40
N LYS A 189 -5.39 -10.07 1.33
CA LYS A 189 -5.80 -11.26 2.08
C LYS A 189 -6.32 -12.37 1.16
N LYS A 190 -7.15 -12.04 0.17
CA LYS A 190 -7.68 -13.00 -0.81
C LYS A 190 -6.58 -13.64 -1.66
N LEU A 191 -5.55 -12.88 -2.00
CA LEU A 191 -4.39 -13.34 -2.78
C LEU A 191 -3.32 -14.03 -1.93
N GLY A 192 -3.50 -14.12 -0.60
CA GLY A 192 -2.54 -14.74 0.30
C GLY A 192 -1.24 -13.95 0.45
N ILE A 193 -1.26 -12.64 0.17
CA ILE A 193 -0.10 -11.76 0.33
C ILE A 193 0.19 -11.58 1.82
N THR A 194 1.45 -11.74 2.22
CA THR A 194 1.91 -11.47 3.59
C THR A 194 1.59 -10.04 3.95
N THR A 195 0.74 -9.84 4.96
CA THR A 195 0.22 -8.52 5.30
C THR A 195 0.50 -8.17 6.75
N ARG A 196 1.03 -6.97 6.99
CA ARG A 196 1.23 -6.40 8.33
C ARG A 196 0.40 -5.12 8.46
N VAL A 197 -0.50 -5.08 9.43
CA VAL A 197 -1.39 -3.93 9.63
C VAL A 197 -1.08 -3.27 10.97
N TYR A 198 -0.91 -1.95 10.97
CA TYR A 198 -0.75 -1.10 12.14
C TYR A 198 -2.00 -0.22 12.28
N PRO A 199 -3.11 -0.76 12.85
CA PRO A 199 -4.41 -0.10 12.84
C PRO A 199 -4.50 1.14 13.73
N ASP A 200 -3.62 1.24 14.73
CA ASP A 200 -3.73 2.26 15.77
C ASP A 200 -3.17 3.62 15.37
N PHE A 201 -2.46 3.71 14.23
CA PHE A 201 -2.13 5.00 13.65
C PHE A 201 -3.40 5.82 13.39
N GLN A 202 -3.39 7.07 13.87
CA GLN A 202 -4.48 8.01 13.69
C GLN A 202 -4.15 9.02 12.58
N PRO A 203 -5.15 9.44 11.79
CA PRO A 203 -4.99 10.57 10.88
C PRO A 203 -4.75 11.86 11.67
N ASN A 204 -4.17 12.87 11.03
CA ASN A 204 -3.96 14.18 11.66
C ASN A 204 -5.29 14.76 12.19
N GLN A 205 -5.33 15.11 13.48
CA GLN A 205 -6.58 15.48 14.15
C GLN A 205 -7.20 16.80 13.67
N ASP A 206 -6.39 17.73 13.16
CA ASP A 206 -6.92 18.98 12.61
C ASP A 206 -7.59 18.74 11.26
N LYS A 207 -7.00 17.90 10.40
CA LYS A 207 -7.64 17.44 9.15
C LYS A 207 -8.87 16.58 9.42
N VAL A 208 -8.91 15.82 10.52
CA VAL A 208 -10.11 15.11 10.96
C VAL A 208 -11.24 16.10 11.27
N LYS A 209 -10.97 17.12 12.09
CA LYS A 209 -11.99 18.14 12.42
C LYS A 209 -12.52 18.84 11.18
N GLU A 210 -11.65 19.22 10.25
CA GLU A 210 -12.04 19.83 8.98
C GLU A 210 -12.95 18.89 8.16
N ARG A 211 -12.54 17.63 8.00
CA ARG A 211 -13.31 16.64 7.25
C ARG A 211 -14.64 16.32 7.90
N GLN A 212 -14.69 16.23 9.23
CA GLN A 212 -15.93 16.01 9.98
C GLN A 212 -16.87 17.21 9.91
N GLY A 213 -16.34 18.44 9.87
CA GLY A 213 -17.15 19.64 9.61
C GLY A 213 -17.82 19.60 8.24
N ASN A 214 -17.12 19.10 7.21
CA ASN A 214 -17.63 19.00 5.85
C ASN A 214 -18.50 17.74 5.60
N LYS A 215 -18.21 16.64 6.30
CA LYS A 215 -18.87 15.33 6.18
C LYS A 215 -19.04 14.68 7.56
N PRO A 216 -20.02 15.13 8.36
CA PRO A 216 -20.28 14.58 9.68
C PRO A 216 -20.56 13.08 9.65
N GLY A 217 -20.12 12.35 10.68
CA GLY A 217 -20.38 10.91 10.84
C GLY A 217 -19.56 9.99 9.94
N SER A 218 -18.62 10.52 9.13
CA SER A 218 -17.72 9.67 8.34
C SER A 218 -16.67 8.98 9.23
N ASP A 219 -16.40 7.70 8.94
CA ASP A 219 -15.35 6.94 9.62
C ASP A 219 -13.96 7.47 9.20
N MET A 220 -13.18 7.89 10.19
CA MET A 220 -11.83 8.45 9.99
C MET A 220 -10.74 7.39 10.08
N THR A 221 -11.07 6.20 10.58
CA THR A 221 -10.15 5.07 10.72
C THR A 221 -10.71 3.77 10.13
N PRO A 222 -11.12 3.73 8.83
CA PRO A 222 -11.71 2.54 8.21
C PRO A 222 -10.92 1.24 8.38
N VAL A 223 -9.58 1.30 8.35
CA VAL A 223 -8.74 0.11 8.57
C VAL A 223 -8.90 -0.47 9.97
N LYS A 224 -8.99 0.39 11.00
CA LYS A 224 -9.21 -0.06 12.38
C LYS A 224 -10.60 -0.67 12.52
N THR A 225 -11.63 0.00 12.00
CA THR A 225 -13.01 -0.50 11.99
C THR A 225 -13.12 -1.86 11.30
N TYR A 226 -12.50 -2.00 10.13
CA TYR A 226 -12.48 -3.27 9.38
C TYR A 226 -11.85 -4.40 10.19
N LEU A 227 -10.73 -4.16 10.86
CA LEU A 227 -10.06 -5.19 11.65
C LEU A 227 -10.85 -5.59 12.89
N THR A 228 -11.44 -4.64 13.62
CA THR A 228 -12.32 -4.94 14.76
C THR A 228 -13.48 -5.83 14.33
N GLN A 229 -14.15 -5.52 13.22
CA GLN A 229 -15.28 -6.30 12.71
C GLN A 229 -14.92 -7.69 12.16
N THR A 230 -13.64 -7.93 11.86
CA THR A 230 -13.19 -9.21 11.27
C THR A 230 -12.52 -10.13 12.31
N LEU A 231 -12.17 -9.59 13.49
CA LEU A 231 -11.54 -10.32 14.60
C LEU A 231 -12.53 -10.68 15.72
N GLU A 232 -13.72 -10.08 15.71
CA GLU A 232 -14.91 -10.50 16.48
C GLU A 232 -15.67 -11.61 15.75
#